data_AF-A0A9D1XMM0-F1
#
_entry.id   AF-A0A9D1XMM0-F1
#
_cell.length_a   1.000
_cell.length_b   1.000
_cell.length_c   1.000
_cell.angle_alpha   90.00
_cell.angle_beta   90.00
_cell.angle_gamma   90.00
#
_symmetry.space_group_name_H-M   'P 1'
#
loop_
_entity.id
_entity.type
_entity.pdbx_description
1 polymer ?
#
loop_
_entity_poly.entity_id
_entity_poly.type
_entity_poly.pdbx_seq_one_letter_code
_entity_poly.pdbx_strand_id
1 'polypeptide(L)' 'MNMPLTDDDFLKDSKLELYNEVIESLQEQEEKVEEIDYQLDLSEDDE' A
#
# COMPACT_ATOMS: atom_id res chain seq x y z
N MET A 1 -17.53 -26.03 4.80
CA MET A 1 -17.18 -26.18 3.37
C MET A 1 -16.07 -25.16 3.10
N ASN A 2 -14.82 -25.61 2.96
CA ASN A 2 -13.68 -24.74 2.67
C ASN A 2 -13.54 -24.72 1.14
N MET A 3 -14.20 -23.78 0.48
CA MET A 3 -14.07 -23.64 -0.97
C MET A 3 -12.71 -22.98 -1.26
N PRO A 4 -11.78 -23.66 -1.95
CA PRO A 4 -10.51 -23.05 -2.30
C PRO A 4 -10.78 -21.90 -3.26
N LEU A 5 -10.25 -20.72 -2.96
CA LEU A 5 -10.32 -19.58 -3.87
C LEU A 5 -9.59 -19.97 -5.17
N THR A 6 -10.32 -19.94 -6.27
CA THR A 6 -9.78 -20.23 -7.61
C THR A 6 -9.60 -18.94 -8.39
N ASP A 7 -8.69 -18.93 -9.37
CA ASP A 7 -8.44 -17.76 -10.23
C ASP A 7 -9.73 -17.28 -10.94
N ASP A 8 -10.65 -18.21 -11.19
CA ASP A 8 -12.00 -17.94 -11.72
C ASP A 8 -12.86 -17.06 -10.80
N ASP A 9 -12.68 -17.14 -9.48
CA ASP A 9 -13.41 -16.34 -8.48
C ASP A 9 -12.91 -14.88 -8.43
N PHE A 10 -11.67 -14.65 -8.88
CA PHE A 10 -11.11 -13.30 -9.03
C PHE A 10 -11.67 -12.57 -10.26
N LEU A 11 -11.86 -13.32 -11.35
CA LEU A 11 -12.38 -12.79 -12.62
C LEU A 11 -13.90 -12.60 -12.61
N LYS A 12 -14.65 -13.42 -11.86
CA LYS A 12 -16.13 -13.39 -11.86
C LYS A 12 -16.75 -12.34 -10.94
N ASP A 13 -16.07 -11.97 -9.86
CA ASP A 13 -16.66 -11.12 -8.80
C ASP A 13 -16.34 -9.62 -8.93
N SER A 14 -15.85 -9.12 -10.08
CA SER A 14 -15.32 -7.74 -10.23
C SER A 14 -14.17 -7.38 -9.27
N LYS A 15 -13.61 -8.38 -8.56
CA LYS A 15 -12.54 -8.17 -7.58
C LYS A 15 -11.26 -7.69 -8.24
N LEU A 16 -10.98 -8.13 -9.48
CA LEU A 16 -9.80 -7.68 -10.22
C LEU A 16 -9.81 -6.17 -10.46
N GLU A 17 -10.93 -5.59 -10.89
CA GLU A 17 -11.08 -4.14 -11.03
C GLU A 17 -10.93 -3.42 -9.69
N LEU A 18 -11.51 -3.98 -8.63
CA LEU A 18 -11.37 -3.44 -7.27
C LEU A 18 -9.92 -3.43 -6.79
N TYR A 19 -9.16 -4.50 -7.05
CA TYR A 19 -7.73 -4.53 -6.71
C TYR A 19 -6.94 -3.51 -7.53
N ASN A 20 -7.28 -3.30 -8.79
CA ASN A 20 -6.64 -2.28 -9.62
C ASN A 20 -6.90 -0.87 -9.07
N GLU A 21 -8.14 -0.54 -8.71
CA GLU A 21 -8.46 0.77 -8.09
C GLU A 21 -7.71 0.99 -6.77
N VAL A 22 -7.61 -0.04 -5.93
CA VAL A 22 -6.87 0.04 -4.66
C VAL A 22 -5.37 0.26 -4.90
N ILE A 23 -4.78 -0.44 -5.87
CA ILE A 23 -3.36 -0.30 -6.21
C ILE A 23 -3.07 1.12 -6.73
N GLU A 24 -3.90 1.63 -7.64
CA GLU A 24 -3.75 3.01 -8.15
C GLU A 24 -3.87 4.05 -7.04
N SER A 25 -4.83 3.89 -6.13
CA SER A 25 -4.99 4.81 -4.99
C SER A 25 -3.80 4.80 -4.04
N LEU A 26 -3.17 3.64 -3.82
CA LEU A 26 -1.97 3.52 -2.99
C LEU A 26 -0.76 4.20 -3.66
N GLN A 27 -0.60 4.04 -4.98
CA GLN A 27 0.47 4.67 -5.74
C GLN A 27 0.34 6.20 -5.75
N GLU A 28 -0.86 6.74 -5.92
CA GLU A 28 -1.10 8.18 -5.82
C GLU A 28 -0.80 8.75 -4.43
N GLN A 29 -0.98 7.94 -3.37
CA GLN A 29 -0.63 8.32 -2.02
C GLN A 29 0.89 8.30 -1.83
N GLU A 30 1.58 7.27 -2.30
CA GLU A 30 3.05 7.19 -2.27
C GLU A 30 3.70 8.33 -3.06
N GLU A 31 3.17 8.69 -4.23
CA GLU A 31 3.69 9.83 -5.03
C GLU A 31 3.52 11.18 -4.30
N LYS A 32 2.52 11.30 -3.43
CA LYS A 32 2.25 12.53 -2.65
C LYS A 32 2.94 12.57 -1.29
N VAL A 33 3.48 11.45 -0.81
CA VAL A 33 4.24 11.43 0.44
C VAL A 33 5.62 11.99 0.14
N GLU A 34 5.88 13.22 0.60
CA GLU A 34 7.22 13.79 0.58
C GLU A 34 8.19 12.86 1.31
N GLU A 35 9.34 12.59 0.68
CA GLU A 35 10.42 11.81 1.27
C GLU A 35 10.86 12.51 2.57
N ILE A 36 10.58 11.90 3.72
CA ILE A 36 10.93 12.47 5.02
C ILE A 36 12.44 12.27 5.24
N ASP A 37 13.22 13.33 5.07
CA ASP A 37 14.63 13.35 5.43
C ASP A 37 14.77 13.50 6.95
N TYR A 38 15.00 12.39 7.65
CA TYR A 38 15.25 12.39 9.08
C TYR A 38 16.71 12.80 9.34
N GLN A 39 16.90 14.04 9.77
CA GLN A 39 18.19 14.47 10.32
C GLN A 39 18.27 14.03 11.78
N LEU A 40 19.20 13.12 12.06
CA LEU A 40 19.54 12.73 13.43
C LEU A 40 20.29 13.88 14.08
N ASP A 41 19.60 14.64 14.93
CA ASP A 41 20.22 15.65 15.77
C ASP A 41 20.84 14.98 17.00
N LEU A 42 22.16 15.03 17.10
CA LEU A 42 22.93 14.48 18.21
C LEU A 42 23.25 15.54 19.28
N SER A 43 22.66 16.74 19.18
CA SER A 43 22.99 17.86 20.09
C SER A 43 22.33 17.79 21.47
N GLU A 44 21.44 16.82 21.73
CA GLU A 44 20.80 16.64 23.04
C GLU A 44 21.53 15.65 23.98
N ASP A 45 22.73 15.17 23.62
CA ASP A 45 23.52 14.22 24.45
C ASP A 45 24.79 14.84 25.09
N ASP A 46 24.93 16.16 25.09
CA ASP A 46 25.93 16.86 25.92
C ASP A 46 25.23 17.54 27.12
N GLU A 47 25.46 16.96 28.31
CA GLU A 47 25.00 17.32 29.68
C GLU A 47 24.77 18.81 30.01
#